data_AF-A0A4U9UYL3-F1
#
_entry.id   AF-A0A4U9UYL3-F1
#
_cell.length_a   1.000
_cell.length_b   1.000
_cell.length_c   1.000
_cell.angle_alpha   90.00
_cell.angle_beta   90.00
_cell.angle_gamma   90.00
#
_symmetry.space_group_name_H-M   'P 1'
#
loop_
_entity.id
_entity.type
_entity.pdbx_description
1 polymer ?
#
loop_
_entity_poly.entity_id
_entity_poly.type
_entity_poly.pdbx_seq_one_letter_code
_entity_poly.pdbx_strand_id
1 'polypeptide(L)'
;MLWRQGLQQFIPFTATLFGILFLGMLEGIALGLVVQLVGSLYQSNRNALRLTHYDNHYLIKCQQNLTFLNKMRLKHLLGQIKPDSEVIIDCEGIDYLDDDIREMLNEYRYSAAKRGIKISLHLSENILVRNIN
;
A
#
# COMPACT_ATOMS: atom_id res chain seq x y z
N MET A 1 13.72 7.38 18.73
CA MET A 1 12.87 6.41 18.00
C MET A 1 13.29 4.94 18.16
N LEU A 2 14.52 4.62 18.58
CA LEU A 2 15.02 3.23 18.74
C LEU A 2 14.32 2.38 19.84
N TRP A 3 13.71 3.01 20.84
CA TRP A 3 13.14 2.29 21.99
C TRP A 3 11.79 1.60 21.71
N ARG A 4 11.01 2.09 20.73
CA ARG A 4 9.71 1.52 20.37
C ARG A 4 9.81 0.27 19.49
N GLN A 5 10.89 0.12 18.72
CA GLN A 5 11.12 -1.06 17.88
C GLN A 5 11.55 -2.26 18.74
N GLY A 6 12.35 -2.04 19.78
CA GLY A 6 12.74 -3.09 20.73
C GLY A 6 11.54 -3.71 21.45
N LEU A 7 10.61 -2.89 21.96
CA LEU A 7 9.40 -3.36 22.65
C LEU A 7 8.50 -4.23 21.76
N GLN A 8 8.39 -3.93 20.46
CA GLN A 8 7.58 -4.73 19.52
C GLN A 8 8.19 -6.10 19.21
N GLN A 9 9.52 -6.24 19.25
CA GLN A 9 10.21 -7.52 19.09
C GLN A 9 10.36 -8.29 20.41
N PHE A 10 10.33 -7.60 21.55
CA PHE A 10 10.46 -8.22 22.86
C PHE A 10 9.20 -9.01 23.26
N ILE A 11 8.02 -8.52 22.90
CA ILE A 11 6.73 -9.18 23.18
C ILE A 11 6.67 -10.61 22.59
N PRO A 12 6.92 -10.83 21.28
CA PRO A 12 6.86 -12.17 20.71
C PRO A 12 7.92 -13.10 21.29
N PHE A 13 9.14 -12.61 21.55
CA PHE A 13 10.21 -13.44 22.12
C PHE A 13 9.87 -13.97 23.52
N THR A 14 9.35 -13.09 24.38
CA THR A 14 8.98 -13.45 25.75
C THR A 14 7.76 -14.40 25.76
N ALA A 15 6.78 -14.17 24.87
CA ALA A 15 5.61 -15.03 24.73
C ALA A 15 5.99 -16.45 24.27
N THR A 16 6.92 -16.59 23.31
CA THR A 16 7.41 -17.91 22.86
C THR A 16 8.22 -18.61 23.95
N LEU A 17 9.05 -17.88 24.71
CA LEU A 17 9.81 -18.44 25.83
C LEU A 17 8.90 -19.00 26.92
N PHE A 18 7.90 -18.23 27.36
CA PHE A 18 6.91 -18.71 28.32
C PHE A 18 6.02 -19.82 27.75
N GLY A 19 5.67 -19.76 26.46
CA GLY A 19 4.92 -20.82 25.78
C GLY A 19 5.66 -22.16 25.75
N ILE A 20 6.96 -22.15 25.42
CA ILE A 20 7.82 -23.34 25.45
C ILE A 20 7.96 -23.91 26.87
N LEU A 21 8.14 -23.03 27.87
CA LEU A 21 8.32 -23.43 29.26
C LEU A 21 7.06 -24.03 29.90
N PHE A 22 5.86 -23.61 29.47
CA PHE A 22 4.60 -24.05 30.06
C PHE A 22 3.84 -25.11 29.23
N LEU A 23 3.95 -25.12 27.89
CA LEU A 23 3.21 -26.06 27.02
C LEU A 23 4.07 -27.21 26.48
N GLY A 24 5.40 -27.13 26.54
CA GLY A 24 6.31 -28.06 25.88
C GLY A 24 7.02 -27.43 24.67
N MET A 25 8.21 -27.94 24.33
CA MET A 25 9.03 -27.39 23.24
C MET A 25 8.33 -27.44 21.88
N LEU A 26 7.54 -28.49 21.62
CA LEU A 26 6.86 -28.68 20.34
C LEU A 26 5.72 -27.66 20.17
N GLU A 27 4.87 -27.53 21.19
CA GLU A 27 3.70 -26.65 21.22
C GLU A 27 4.09 -25.17 21.18
N GLY A 28 5.17 -24.81 21.88
CA GLY A 28 5.70 -23.45 21.89
C GLY A 28 6.27 -23.01 20.53
N ILE A 29 7.00 -23.90 19.84
CA ILE A 29 7.49 -23.63 18.48
C ILE A 29 6.33 -23.52 17.50
N ALA A 30 5.31 -24.39 17.61
CA ALA A 30 4.12 -24.35 16.76
C ALA A 30 3.37 -23.01 16.89
N LEU A 31 3.14 -22.54 18.13
CA LEU A 31 2.51 -21.23 18.37
C LEU A 31 3.37 -20.06 17.86
N GLY A 32 4.69 -20.11 18.06
CA GLY A 32 5.61 -19.11 17.54
C GLY A 32 5.55 -18.97 16.02
N LEU A 33 5.55 -20.10 15.31
CA LEU A 33 5.41 -20.13 13.85
C LEU A 33 4.07 -19.57 13.38
N VAL A 34 2.96 -19.93 14.03
CA VAL A 34 1.64 -19.40 13.70
C VAL A 34 1.58 -17.88 13.89
N VAL A 35 2.05 -17.37 15.03
CA VAL A 35 2.07 -15.92 15.32
C VAL A 35 2.98 -15.19 14.32
N GLN A 36 4.14 -15.76 13.98
CA GLN A 36 5.06 -15.19 13.00
C GLN A 36 4.43 -15.11 11.61
N LEU A 37 3.73 -16.17 11.17
CA LEU A 37 3.02 -16.20 9.89
C LEU A 37 1.88 -15.19 9.85
N VAL A 38 1.03 -15.16 10.89
CA VAL A 38 -0.08 -14.20 11.00
C VAL A 38 0.45 -12.76 11.04
N GLY A 39 1.53 -12.52 11.79
CA GLY A 39 2.18 -11.21 11.85
C GLY A 39 2.78 -10.79 10.51
N SER A 40 3.44 -11.69 9.79
CA SER A 40 4.00 -11.44 8.46
C SER A 40 2.90 -11.09 7.44
N LEU A 41 1.80 -11.86 7.44
CA LEU A 41 0.62 -11.58 6.62
C LEU A 41 0.00 -10.22 6.97
N TYR A 42 -0.12 -9.90 8.26
CA TYR A 42 -0.64 -8.61 8.72
C TYR A 42 0.26 -7.43 8.32
N GLN A 43 1.58 -7.63 8.33
CA GLN A 43 2.55 -6.58 8.00
C GLN A 43 2.66 -6.34 6.49
N SER A 44 2.51 -7.39 5.67
CA SER A 44 2.59 -7.35 4.21
C SER A 44 1.62 -6.33 3.58
N ASN A 45 0.42 -6.17 4.16
CA ASN A 45 -0.66 -5.41 3.55
C ASN A 45 -0.62 -3.88 3.80
N ARG A 46 0.45 -3.33 4.40
CA ARG A 46 0.54 -1.90 4.76
C ARG A 46 1.37 -1.03 3.80
N ASN A 47 2.06 -1.61 2.81
CA ASN A 47 3.08 -0.90 2.00
C ASN A 47 2.75 -0.80 0.49
N ALA A 48 1.48 -0.83 0.09
CA ALA A 48 1.13 -0.74 -1.34
C ALA A 48 1.22 0.69 -1.92
N LEU A 49 1.06 1.72 -1.08
CA LEU A 49 0.93 3.12 -1.49
C LEU A 49 1.77 4.01 -0.58
N ARG A 50 2.80 4.65 -1.15
CA ARG A 50 3.63 5.64 -0.44
C ARG A 50 3.26 7.03 -0.92
N LEU A 51 2.51 7.74 -0.09
CA LEU A 51 2.12 9.12 -0.35
C LEU A 51 3.24 10.04 0.13
N THR A 52 3.84 10.80 -0.79
CA THR A 52 4.82 11.82 -0.45
C THR A 52 4.18 13.17 -0.72
N HIS A 53 4.07 14.00 0.32
CA HIS A 53 3.48 15.34 0.23
C HIS A 53 4.61 16.36 0.16
N TYR A 54 4.61 17.18 -0.88
CA TYR A 54 5.50 18.34 -1.01
C TYR A 54 4.62 19.57 -1.29
N ASP A 55 4.24 20.28 -0.23
CA ASP A 55 3.47 21.52 -0.22
C ASP A 55 2.16 21.51 -1.05
N ASN A 56 2.26 21.80 -2.35
CA ASN A 56 1.14 21.89 -3.31
C ASN A 56 1.17 20.81 -4.42
N HIS A 57 2.11 19.87 -4.30
CA HIS A 57 2.28 18.73 -5.21
C HIS A 57 2.03 17.42 -4.44
N TYR A 58 1.06 16.65 -4.93
CA TYR A 58 0.70 15.35 -4.39
C TYR A 58 1.31 14.26 -5.28
N LEU A 59 2.36 13.58 -4.80
CA LEU A 59 2.93 12.42 -5.48
C LEU A 59 2.34 11.12 -4.89
N ILE A 60 1.57 10.41 -5.71
CA ILE A 60 1.05 9.07 -5.41
C ILE A 60 1.94 8.07 -6.13
N LYS A 61 2.84 7.39 -5.40
CA LYS A 61 3.69 6.34 -5.96
C LYS A 61 3.07 4.96 -5.70
N CYS A 62 2.77 4.25 -6.78
CA CYS A 62 2.24 2.90 -6.79
C CYS A 62 3.42 1.94 -6.54
N GLN A 63 3.49 1.32 -5.36
CA GLN A 63 4.63 0.44 -4.98
C GLN A 63 4.32 -1.05 -5.14
N GLN A 64 3.04 -1.40 -5.32
CA GLN A 64 2.57 -2.76 -5.54
C GLN A 64 1.43 -2.74 -6.54
N ASN A 65 1.18 -3.89 -7.19
CA ASN A 65 0.09 -4.07 -8.15
C ASN A 65 -1.24 -3.55 -7.60
N LEU A 66 -1.90 -2.68 -8.37
CA LEU A 66 -3.15 -2.07 -7.98
C LEU A 66 -4.30 -3.01 -8.34
N THR A 67 -4.81 -3.72 -7.33
CA THR A 67 -6.00 -4.59 -7.43
C THR A 67 -7.25 -3.84 -6.98
N PHE A 68 -8.44 -4.37 -7.30
CA PHE A 68 -9.74 -3.83 -6.86
C PHE A 68 -9.81 -3.42 -5.37
N LEU A 69 -9.14 -4.16 -4.47
CA LEU A 69 -9.08 -3.82 -3.03
C LEU A 69 -8.42 -2.44 -2.77
N ASN A 70 -7.47 -2.05 -3.60
CA ASN A 70 -6.76 -0.78 -3.52
C ASN A 70 -7.57 0.39 -4.10
N LYS A 71 -8.64 0.13 -4.89
CA LYS A 71 -9.53 1.14 -5.50
C LYS A 71 -10.13 2.08 -4.46
N MET A 72 -10.65 1.53 -3.36
CA MET A 72 -11.25 2.31 -2.24
C MET A 72 -10.25 3.30 -1.63
N ARG A 73 -9.02 2.83 -1.42
CA ARG A 73 -7.95 3.63 -0.81
C ARG A 73 -7.47 4.73 -1.77
N LEU A 74 -7.32 4.41 -3.06
CA LEU A 74 -6.96 5.39 -4.08
C LEU A 74 -8.03 6.47 -4.23
N LYS A 75 -9.31 6.08 -4.30
CA LYS A 75 -10.44 7.02 -4.37
C LYS A 75 -10.48 7.97 -3.18
N HIS A 76 -10.23 7.45 -1.98
CA HIS A 76 -10.17 8.26 -0.76
C HIS A 76 -8.99 9.25 -0.79
N LEU A 77 -7.81 8.83 -1.21
CA LEU A 77 -6.64 9.71 -1.35
C LEU A 77 -6.89 10.83 -2.37
N LEU A 78 -7.44 10.48 -3.53
CA LEU A 78 -7.81 11.43 -4.59
C LEU A 78 -8.91 12.42 -4.13
N GLY A 79 -9.80 11.98 -3.25
CA GLY A 79 -10.84 12.82 -2.64
C GLY A 79 -10.30 13.87 -1.67
N GLN A 80 -9.16 13.62 -1.03
CA GLN A 80 -8.54 14.55 -0.07
C GLN A 80 -7.70 15.65 -0.73
N ILE A 81 -7.46 15.56 -2.04
CA ILE A 81 -6.64 16.51 -2.79
C ILE A 81 -7.38 17.85 -2.87
N LYS A 82 -6.68 18.94 -2.55
CA LYS A 82 -7.24 20.30 -2.59
C LYS A 82 -7.44 20.78 -4.03
N PRO A 83 -8.44 21.65 -4.29
CA PRO A 83 -8.56 22.33 -5.58
C PRO A 83 -7.28 23.12 -5.91
N ASP A 84 -6.99 23.32 -7.20
CA ASP A 84 -5.81 24.09 -7.67
C ASP A 84 -4.44 23.54 -7.21
N SER A 85 -4.35 22.20 -7.16
CA SER A 85 -3.11 21.49 -6.84
C SER A 85 -2.67 20.59 -7.99
N GLU A 86 -1.40 20.19 -7.97
CA GLU A 86 -0.85 19.27 -8.96
C GLU A 86 -0.71 17.86 -8.36
N VAL A 87 -1.19 16.86 -9.10
CA VAL A 87 -1.19 15.46 -8.68
C VAL A 87 -0.42 14.66 -9.70
N ILE A 88 0.64 14.01 -9.22
CA ILE A 88 1.45 13.11 -10.02
C ILE A 88 1.17 11.69 -9.52
N ILE A 89 0.63 10.85 -10.40
CA ILE A 89 0.39 9.44 -10.14
C ILE A 89 1.47 8.67 -10.89
N ASP A 90 2.45 8.17 -10.13
CA ASP A 90 3.58 7.41 -10.63
C ASP A 90 3.31 5.91 -10.38
N CYS A 91 2.91 5.23 -11.45
CA CYS A 91 2.69 3.80 -11.51
C CYS A 91 3.71 3.13 -12.47
N GLU A 92 4.94 3.66 -12.56
CA GLU A 92 5.99 3.06 -13.39
C GLU A 92 6.51 1.72 -12.84
N GLY A 93 6.45 1.55 -11.51
CA GLY A 93 6.94 0.36 -10.81
C GLY A 93 5.92 -0.77 -10.61
N ILE A 94 4.77 -0.74 -11.28
CA ILE A 94 3.76 -1.81 -11.19
C ILE A 94 3.59 -2.52 -12.53
N ASP A 95 3.41 -3.83 -12.48
CA ASP A 95 3.22 -4.66 -13.68
C ASP A 95 1.73 -4.89 -14.02
N TYR A 96 0.84 -4.59 -13.07
CA TYR A 96 -0.59 -4.80 -13.23
C TYR A 96 -1.42 -3.64 -12.69
N LEU A 97 -2.34 -3.17 -13.54
CA LEU A 97 -3.35 -2.17 -13.24
C LEU A 97 -4.72 -2.69 -13.69
N ASP A 98 -5.61 -2.89 -12.72
CA ASP A 98 -6.98 -3.30 -12.95
C ASP A 98 -7.75 -2.30 -13.84
N ASP A 99 -8.58 -2.80 -14.76
CA ASP A 99 -9.40 -2.00 -15.67
C ASP A 99 -10.31 -1.03 -14.89
N ASP A 100 -10.86 -1.48 -13.77
CA ASP A 100 -11.73 -0.72 -12.88
C ASP A 100 -11.03 0.51 -12.28
N ILE A 101 -9.73 0.40 -12.01
CA ILE A 101 -8.93 1.50 -11.45
C ILE A 101 -8.60 2.49 -12.55
N ARG A 102 -8.34 2.01 -13.77
CA ARG A 102 -8.08 2.87 -14.93
C ARG A 102 -9.30 3.72 -15.28
N GLU A 103 -10.49 3.11 -15.29
CA GLU A 103 -11.74 3.84 -15.49
C GLU A 103 -11.96 4.90 -14.42
N MET A 104 -11.77 4.54 -13.14
CA MET A 104 -11.86 5.48 -12.02
C MET A 104 -10.85 6.64 -12.14
N LEU A 105 -9.62 6.37 -12.59
CA LEU A 105 -8.63 7.41 -12.84
C LEU A 105 -9.06 8.35 -13.97
N ASN A 106 -9.62 7.82 -15.06
CA ASN A 106 -10.15 8.61 -16.16
C ASN A 106 -11.34 9.48 -15.73
N GLU A 107 -12.29 8.94 -14.96
CA GLU A 107 -13.37 9.72 -14.37
C GLU A 107 -12.84 10.82 -13.45
N TYR A 108 -11.84 10.49 -12.63
CA TYR A 108 -11.20 11.47 -11.75
C TYR A 108 -10.52 12.58 -12.54
N ARG A 109 -9.88 12.28 -13.69
CA ARG A 109 -9.28 13.32 -14.56
C ARG A 109 -10.31 14.36 -15.01
N TYR A 110 -11.51 13.92 -15.37
CA TYR A 110 -12.59 14.82 -15.76
C TYR A 110 -13.09 15.67 -14.59
N SER A 111 -13.24 15.07 -13.41
CA SER A 111 -13.67 15.76 -12.18
C SER A 111 -12.60 16.75 -11.66
N ALA A 112 -11.33 16.37 -11.76
CA ALA A 112 -10.18 17.16 -11.37
C ALA A 112 -9.96 18.37 -12.27
N ALA A 113 -10.16 18.23 -13.59
CA ALA A 113 -10.13 19.36 -14.52
C ALA A 113 -11.15 20.44 -14.13
N LYS A 114 -12.35 20.05 -13.67
CA LYS A 114 -13.36 21.00 -13.16
C LYS A 114 -12.95 21.70 -11.85
N ARG A 115 -12.01 21.12 -11.11
CA ARG A 115 -11.48 21.64 -9.83
C ARG A 115 -10.15 22.38 -9.99
N GLY A 116 -9.67 22.58 -11.22
CA GLY A 116 -8.37 23.19 -11.51
C GLY A 116 -7.16 22.32 -11.14
N ILE A 117 -7.37 21.01 -10.94
CA ILE A 117 -6.31 20.10 -10.51
C ILE A 117 -5.58 19.57 -11.76
N LYS A 118 -4.25 19.76 -11.85
CA LYS A 118 -3.43 19.20 -12.92
C LYS A 118 -3.05 17.76 -12.57
N ILE A 119 -3.32 16.81 -13.47
CA ILE A 119 -3.00 15.40 -13.27
C ILE A 119 -1.99 14.92 -14.31
N SER A 120 -0.86 14.41 -13.82
CA SER A 120 0.18 13.75 -14.61
C SER A 120 0.22 12.26 -14.25
N LEU A 121 -0.06 11.39 -15.20
CA LEU A 121 -0.09 9.94 -15.00
C LEU A 121 1.12 9.32 -15.71
N HIS A 122 2.02 8.72 -14.95
CA HIS A 122 3.14 7.94 -15.48
C HIS A 122 2.81 6.46 -15.32
N LEU A 123 2.66 5.74 -16.44
CA LEU A 123 2.45 4.29 -16.45
C LEU A 123 3.72 3.60 -16.95
N SER A 124 3.95 2.38 -16.45
CA SER A 124 4.98 1.48 -16.97
C SER A 124 4.68 1.04 -18.41
N GLU A 125 5.71 0.92 -19.25
CA GLU A 125 5.59 0.38 -20.62
C GLU A 125 4.95 -1.02 -20.64
N ASN A 126 5.18 -1.85 -19.60
CA ASN A 126 4.59 -3.18 -19.45
C ASN A 126 3.05 -3.18 -19.44
N ILE A 127 2.43 -2.12 -18.90
CA ILE A 127 0.97 -1.99 -18.82
C ILE A 127 0.38 -1.62 -20.19
N LEU A 128 1.14 -0.88 -21.01
CA LEU A 128 0.71 -0.47 -22.35
C LEU A 128 0.78 -1.64 -23.35
N VAL A 129 1.82 -2.48 -23.26
CA VAL A 129 2.03 -3.64 -24.15
C VAL A 129 0.99 -4.73 -23.92
N ARG A 130 0.50 -4.91 -22.69
CA ARG A 130 -0.48 -5.95 -22.35
C ARG A 130 -1.90 -5.67 -22.89
N ASN A 131 -2.17 -4.48 -23.42
CA ASN A 131 -3.47 -4.10 -23.97
C ASN A 131 -3.57 -4.31 -25.50
N ILE A 132 -2.52 -4.84 -26.13
CA ILE A 132 -2.45 -5.05 -27.59
C ILE A 132 -2.54 -6.55 -27.96
N ASN A 133 -2.84 -7.41 -26.99
CA ASN A 133 -2.88 -8.87 -27.14
C ASN A 133 -4.07 -9.44 -26.37
#